data_AF-X1LT41-F1
#
_entry.id   AF-X1LT41-F1
#
_cell.length_a   1.000
_cell.length_b   1.000
_cell.length_c   1.000
_cell.angle_alpha   90.00
_cell.angle_beta   90.00
_cell.angle_gamma   90.00
#
_symmetry.space_group_name_H-M   'P 1'
#
loop_
_entity.id
_entity.type
_entity.pdbx_description
1 polymer ?
#
loop_
_entity_poly.entity_id
_entity_poly.type
_entity_poly.pdbx_seq_one_letter_code
_entity_poly.pdbx_strand_id
1 'polypeptide(L)'
;DNAVTSDKIAPDSVQAGDIAANAVGGPELKDGVVGTDKLSTDAVETDKIKDGNVTTPKLANDAVETVKIKNENVTHPKLAVNAVETINIKDKNVTIPKLETDFLRKSLEGRQVFYDDFLGAVLDNRWAQSGTAGGSADPTYRSRLQITTKWEPDAVYRINWNGKLGIRTEKLPKFYVKLGDESEADENKTYIGLRQD
;
A
#
# COMPACT_ATOMS: atom_id res chain seq x y z
N ASP A 1 -64.93 44.87 33.96
CA ASP A 1 -64.22 44.76 32.67
C ASP A 1 -62.95 45.58 32.80
N ASN A 2 -61.79 44.92 32.89
CA ASN A 2 -60.50 45.55 33.22
C ASN A 2 -59.49 45.40 32.07
N ALA A 3 -59.98 45.16 30.84
CA ALA A 3 -59.12 44.94 29.69
C ALA A 3 -58.36 46.21 29.28
N VAL A 4 -57.05 46.11 29.11
CA VAL A 4 -56.21 47.12 28.44
C VAL A 4 -56.04 46.68 26.99
N THR A 5 -56.67 47.40 26.06
CA THR A 5 -56.54 47.18 24.61
C THR A 5 -55.43 48.06 24.03
N SER A 6 -55.00 47.78 22.80
CA SER A 6 -54.00 48.60 22.09
C SER A 6 -54.37 50.08 22.05
N ASP A 7 -55.65 50.42 21.91
CA ASP A 7 -56.15 51.80 21.81
C ASP A 7 -56.00 52.58 23.13
N LYS A 8 -55.79 51.89 24.25
CA LYS A 8 -55.56 52.49 25.57
C LYS A 8 -54.08 52.73 25.86
N ILE A 9 -53.19 52.31 24.97
CA ILE A 9 -51.74 52.45 25.09
C ILE A 9 -51.26 53.44 24.02
N ALA A 10 -50.67 54.55 24.45
CA ALA A 10 -50.09 55.50 23.49
C ALA A 10 -48.93 54.84 22.72
N PRO A 11 -48.75 55.14 21.42
CA PRO A 11 -47.62 54.64 20.65
C PRO A 11 -46.28 54.94 21.33
N ASP A 12 -45.35 53.98 21.30
CA ASP A 12 -43.99 54.08 21.87
C ASP A 12 -43.91 54.41 23.37
N SER A 13 -45.03 54.38 24.09
CA SER A 13 -45.07 54.73 25.52
C SER A 13 -44.55 53.64 26.46
N VAL A 14 -44.47 52.40 25.99
CA VAL A 14 -43.92 51.27 26.74
C VAL A 14 -42.43 51.16 26.42
N GLN A 15 -41.59 51.46 27.40
CA GLN A 15 -40.14 51.38 27.30
C GLN A 15 -39.64 50.03 27.82
N ALA A 16 -38.37 49.69 27.53
CA ALA A 16 -37.77 48.44 27.99
C ALA A 16 -37.82 48.27 29.52
N GLY A 17 -37.74 49.37 30.29
CA GLY A 17 -37.81 49.35 31.76
C GLY A 17 -39.22 49.06 32.31
N ASP A 18 -40.27 49.27 31.51
CA ASP A 18 -41.66 48.99 31.92
C ASP A 18 -41.98 47.48 31.81
N ILE A 19 -41.15 46.73 31.09
CA ILE A 19 -41.30 45.29 30.88
C ILE A 19 -40.44 44.56 31.90
N ALA A 20 -41.08 43.90 32.86
CA ALA A 20 -40.36 43.08 33.83
C ALA A 20 -39.58 41.94 33.14
N ALA A 21 -38.47 41.52 33.75
CA ALA A 21 -37.68 40.42 33.24
C ALA A 21 -38.53 39.15 33.05
N ASN A 22 -38.39 38.49 31.90
CA ASN A 22 -39.16 37.31 31.49
C ASN A 22 -40.68 37.53 31.32
N ALA A 23 -41.18 38.78 31.33
CA ALA A 23 -42.60 39.06 31.14
C ALA A 23 -43.11 38.75 29.72
N VAL A 24 -42.20 38.71 28.73
CA VAL A 24 -42.50 38.33 27.34
C VAL A 24 -41.84 36.99 27.07
N GLY A 25 -42.64 35.95 26.88
CA GLY A 25 -42.21 34.58 26.58
C GLY A 25 -42.50 34.18 25.13
N GLY A 26 -42.38 32.88 24.86
CA GLY A 26 -42.66 32.30 23.55
C GLY A 26 -44.08 32.55 23.04
N PRO A 27 -45.14 32.34 23.84
CA PRO A 27 -46.53 32.56 23.40
C PRO A 27 -46.85 34.01 23.03
N GLU A 28 -46.15 34.97 23.62
CA GLU A 28 -46.30 36.39 23.33
C GLU A 28 -45.62 36.81 22.01
N LEU A 29 -44.74 35.96 21.48
CA LEU A 29 -44.01 36.17 20.22
C LEU A 29 -44.66 35.36 19.09
N LYS A 30 -45.14 36.06 18.06
CA LYS A 30 -45.64 35.40 16.85
C LYS A 30 -44.51 34.78 16.05
N ASP A 31 -44.81 33.71 15.31
CA ASP A 31 -43.85 33.06 14.42
C ASP A 31 -43.22 34.06 13.45
N GLY A 32 -41.89 34.04 13.37
CA GLY A 32 -41.11 34.91 12.49
C GLY A 32 -40.98 36.37 12.95
N VAL A 33 -41.55 36.77 14.10
CA VAL A 33 -41.42 38.16 14.59
C VAL A 33 -39.97 38.52 14.95
N VAL A 34 -39.16 37.53 15.33
CA VAL A 34 -37.72 37.69 15.58
C VAL A 34 -36.96 37.36 14.30
N GLY A 35 -36.69 38.40 13.51
CA GLY A 35 -35.83 38.32 12.32
C GLY A 35 -34.34 38.36 12.64
N THR A 36 -33.50 38.15 11.63
CA THR A 36 -32.03 38.23 11.77
C THR A 36 -31.54 39.62 12.16
N ASP A 37 -32.27 40.67 11.81
CA ASP A 37 -32.01 42.07 12.19
C ASP A 37 -32.25 42.32 13.70
N LYS A 38 -32.94 41.42 14.39
CA LYS A 38 -33.20 41.49 15.84
C LYS A 38 -32.18 40.68 16.65
N LEU A 39 -31.33 39.89 16.00
CA LEU A 39 -30.27 39.13 16.66
C LEU A 39 -28.99 39.96 16.65
N SER A 40 -28.43 40.21 17.83
CA SER A 40 -27.09 40.79 17.93
C SER A 40 -26.03 39.80 17.43
N THR A 41 -24.84 40.31 17.14
CA THR A 41 -23.66 39.46 16.95
C THR A 41 -23.52 38.51 18.13
N ASP A 42 -23.22 37.24 17.84
CA ASP A 42 -23.04 36.15 18.82
C ASP A 42 -24.25 35.82 19.70
N ALA A 43 -25.46 36.31 19.36
CA ALA A 43 -26.68 36.05 20.15
C ALA A 43 -27.08 34.57 20.23
N VAL A 44 -26.60 33.73 19.29
CA VAL A 44 -26.92 32.29 19.25
C VAL A 44 -25.68 31.50 19.63
N GLU A 45 -25.63 31.12 20.91
CA GLU A 45 -24.58 30.25 21.45
C GLU A 45 -24.82 28.77 21.09
N THR A 46 -23.78 27.95 21.23
CA THR A 46 -23.84 26.52 20.88
C THR A 46 -24.94 25.77 21.65
N ASP A 47 -25.15 26.08 22.92
CA ASP A 47 -26.17 25.44 23.76
C ASP A 47 -27.61 25.79 23.34
N LYS A 48 -27.80 26.85 22.54
CA LYS A 48 -29.09 27.24 21.96
C LYS A 48 -29.41 26.48 20.69
N ILE A 49 -28.45 25.75 20.13
CA ILE A 49 -28.65 24.89 18.96
C ILE A 49 -28.83 23.45 19.42
N LYS A 50 -30.07 22.96 19.36
CA LYS A 50 -30.35 21.56 19.67
C LYS A 50 -29.64 20.62 18.69
N ASP A 51 -29.15 19.50 19.21
CA ASP A 51 -28.53 18.44 18.41
C ASP A 51 -29.39 18.03 17.20
N GLY A 52 -28.72 17.90 16.05
CA GLY A 52 -29.37 17.54 14.79
C GLY A 52 -30.11 18.69 14.09
N ASN A 53 -30.25 19.87 14.71
CA ASN A 53 -30.94 20.99 14.06
C ASN A 53 -30.14 21.60 12.90
N VAL A 54 -28.80 21.46 12.85
CA VAL A 54 -28.01 21.87 11.68
C VAL A 54 -28.04 20.75 10.65
N THR A 55 -29.00 20.83 9.73
CA THR A 55 -29.21 19.86 8.65
C THR A 55 -28.48 20.28 7.38
N THR A 56 -28.32 19.37 6.42
CA THR A 56 -27.61 19.63 5.15
C THR A 56 -28.08 20.90 4.43
N PRO A 57 -29.39 21.20 4.29
CA PRO A 57 -29.84 22.43 3.63
C PRO A 57 -29.46 23.74 4.34
N LYS A 58 -29.07 23.66 5.63
CA LYS A 58 -28.62 24.82 6.42
C LYS A 58 -27.12 25.07 6.27
N LEU A 59 -26.38 24.15 5.68
CA LEU A 59 -24.97 24.29 5.33
C LEU A 59 -24.88 24.69 3.86
N ALA A 60 -24.29 25.86 3.59
CA ALA A 60 -23.96 26.22 2.21
C ALA A 60 -22.89 25.25 1.65
N ASN A 61 -22.78 25.21 0.33
CA ASN A 61 -21.69 24.49 -0.33
C ASN A 61 -20.35 25.01 0.22
N ASP A 62 -19.42 24.09 0.48
CA ASP A 62 -18.08 24.37 1.01
C ASP A 62 -18.05 25.06 2.39
N ALA A 63 -19.17 25.12 3.12
CA ALA A 63 -19.23 25.74 4.44
C ALA A 63 -18.38 25.03 5.51
N VAL A 64 -17.99 23.76 5.27
CA VAL A 64 -17.14 22.98 6.17
C VAL A 64 -15.73 22.92 5.61
N GLU A 65 -14.88 23.81 6.09
CA GLU A 65 -13.45 23.82 5.77
C GLU A 65 -12.68 22.70 6.47
N THR A 66 -11.52 22.33 5.92
CA THR A 66 -10.67 21.25 6.46
C THR A 66 -10.26 21.48 7.92
N VAL A 67 -10.04 22.74 8.34
CA VAL A 67 -9.71 23.09 9.74
C VAL A 67 -10.83 22.75 10.73
N LYS A 68 -12.08 22.64 10.24
CA LYS A 68 -13.24 22.25 11.05
C LYS A 68 -13.39 20.73 11.17
N ILE A 69 -12.64 19.96 10.37
CA ILE A 69 -12.60 18.49 10.44
C ILE A 69 -11.37 18.08 11.24
N LYS A 70 -11.60 17.52 12.44
CA LYS A 70 -10.52 16.97 13.26
C LYS A 70 -9.81 15.83 12.52
N ASN A 71 -8.51 15.71 12.73
CA ASN A 71 -7.72 14.57 12.23
C ASN A 71 -8.41 13.24 12.57
N GLU A 72 -8.32 12.29 11.63
CA GLU A 72 -8.89 10.93 11.71
C GLU A 72 -10.42 10.86 11.75
N ASN A 73 -11.14 11.99 11.72
CA ASN A 73 -12.60 11.96 11.70
C ASN A 73 -13.18 11.50 10.36
N VAL A 74 -12.44 11.51 9.25
CA VAL A 74 -12.89 10.92 7.97
C VAL A 74 -12.57 9.43 7.96
N THR A 75 -13.47 8.65 8.58
CA THR A 75 -13.39 7.19 8.71
C THR A 75 -13.94 6.47 7.48
N HIS A 76 -13.60 5.18 7.30
CA HIS A 76 -14.08 4.36 6.17
C HIS A 76 -15.58 4.51 5.83
N PRO A 77 -16.52 4.46 6.80
CA PRO A 77 -17.95 4.61 6.50
C PRO A 77 -18.37 5.98 5.96
N LYS A 78 -17.52 7.00 6.07
CA LYS A 78 -17.76 8.36 5.55
C LYS A 78 -17.28 8.52 4.11
N LEU A 79 -16.54 7.55 3.58
CA LEU A 79 -16.15 7.50 2.18
C LEU A 79 -17.16 6.65 1.41
N ALA A 80 -17.79 7.23 0.39
CA ALA A 80 -18.62 6.47 -0.52
C ALA A 80 -17.77 5.45 -1.31
N VAL A 81 -18.43 4.43 -1.87
CA VAL A 81 -17.78 3.50 -2.80
C VAL A 81 -17.20 4.32 -3.96
N ASN A 82 -15.94 4.05 -4.31
CA ASN A 82 -15.18 4.77 -5.34
C ASN A 82 -14.92 6.27 -5.06
N ALA A 83 -15.11 6.75 -3.81
CA ALA A 83 -14.84 8.16 -3.48
C ALA A 83 -13.36 8.55 -3.59
N VAL A 84 -12.45 7.58 -3.58
CA VAL A 84 -11.00 7.81 -3.74
C VAL A 84 -10.59 7.28 -5.11
N GLU A 85 -10.35 8.21 -6.03
CA GLU A 85 -9.84 7.96 -7.37
C GLU A 85 -8.32 8.16 -7.43
N THR A 86 -7.71 7.80 -8.56
CA THR A 86 -6.26 7.92 -8.76
C THR A 86 -5.77 9.37 -8.58
N ILE A 87 -6.55 10.37 -9.01
CA ILE A 87 -6.21 11.79 -8.85
C ILE A 87 -6.12 12.22 -7.37
N ASN A 88 -6.78 11.50 -6.46
CA ASN A 88 -6.72 11.79 -5.03
C ASN A 88 -5.44 11.23 -4.37
N ILE A 89 -4.74 10.33 -5.05
CA ILE A 89 -3.55 9.66 -4.54
C ILE A 89 -2.33 10.19 -5.30
N LYS A 90 -1.46 10.90 -4.60
CA LYS A 90 -0.18 11.35 -5.17
C LYS A 90 0.69 10.15 -5.57
N ASP A 91 1.51 10.34 -6.60
CA ASP A 91 2.49 9.35 -7.03
C ASP A 91 3.34 8.87 -5.85
N LYS A 92 3.58 7.54 -5.81
CA LYS A 92 4.36 6.85 -4.76
C LYS A 92 3.76 6.87 -3.35
N ASN A 93 2.54 7.41 -3.14
CA ASN A 93 1.90 7.34 -1.82
C ASN A 93 1.42 5.93 -1.44
N VAL A 94 1.10 5.07 -2.42
CA VAL A 94 0.81 3.65 -2.18
C VAL A 94 2.12 2.87 -2.31
N THR A 95 2.73 2.57 -1.16
CA THR A 95 3.99 1.84 -1.06
C THR A 95 3.74 0.34 -0.90
N ILE A 96 4.73 -0.51 -1.20
CA ILE A 96 4.63 -1.98 -1.06
C ILE A 96 4.06 -2.43 0.29
N PRO A 97 4.46 -1.88 1.46
CA PRO A 97 3.86 -2.27 2.74
C PRO A 97 2.38 -1.94 2.93
N LYS A 98 1.80 -1.08 2.06
CA LYS A 98 0.38 -0.72 2.06
C LYS A 98 -0.47 -1.63 1.17
N LEU A 99 0.18 -2.50 0.39
CA LEU A 99 -0.47 -3.52 -0.43
C LEU A 99 -0.39 -4.85 0.32
N GLU A 100 -1.48 -5.62 0.36
CA GLU A 100 -1.40 -6.98 0.88
C GLU A 100 -0.43 -7.82 0.04
N THR A 101 0.44 -8.56 0.72
CA THR A 101 1.51 -9.36 0.10
C THR A 101 0.99 -10.41 -0.87
N ASP A 102 -0.25 -10.88 -0.71
CA ASP A 102 -0.89 -11.85 -1.58
C ASP A 102 -1.24 -11.30 -2.96
N PHE A 103 -1.50 -9.99 -3.07
CA PHE A 103 -1.72 -9.32 -4.36
C PHE A 103 -0.44 -9.36 -5.21
N LEU A 104 0.70 -9.07 -4.58
CA LEU A 104 2.01 -9.12 -5.25
C LEU A 104 2.40 -10.56 -5.59
N ARG A 105 2.14 -11.51 -4.69
CA ARG A 105 2.43 -12.93 -4.94
C ARG A 105 1.66 -13.47 -6.14
N LYS A 106 0.34 -13.27 -6.21
CA LYS A 106 -0.51 -13.74 -7.31
C LYS A 106 -0.20 -13.05 -8.64
N SER A 107 0.22 -11.77 -8.61
CA SER A 107 0.61 -11.04 -9.82
C SER A 107 1.88 -11.59 -10.48
N LEU A 108 2.74 -12.27 -9.71
CA LEU A 108 4.03 -12.80 -10.16
C LEU A 108 4.01 -14.31 -10.43
N GLU A 109 2.95 -15.02 -10.06
CA GLU A 109 2.82 -16.45 -10.34
C GLU A 109 2.86 -16.71 -11.86
N GLY A 110 3.87 -17.46 -12.31
CA GLY A 110 4.06 -17.81 -13.72
C GLY A 110 4.82 -16.78 -14.58
N ARG A 111 5.31 -15.66 -14.00
CA ARG A 111 6.10 -14.65 -14.73
C ARG A 111 7.58 -14.71 -14.34
N GLN A 112 8.47 -14.49 -15.31
CA GLN A 112 9.89 -14.24 -15.04
C GLN A 112 9.98 -12.88 -14.33
N VAL A 113 10.35 -12.89 -13.06
CA VAL A 113 10.50 -11.66 -12.26
C VAL A 113 11.94 -11.18 -12.40
N PHE A 114 12.13 -9.99 -12.97
CA PHE A 114 13.43 -9.34 -13.00
C PHE A 114 13.58 -8.44 -11.76
N TYR A 115 14.81 -8.33 -11.25
CA TYR A 115 15.13 -7.70 -9.96
C TYR A 115 14.77 -6.20 -9.89
N ASP A 116 14.66 -5.57 -11.05
CA ASP A 116 14.30 -4.17 -11.29
C ASP A 116 12.79 -3.87 -11.11
N ASP A 117 11.92 -4.88 -11.16
CA ASP A 117 10.48 -4.72 -10.91
C ASP A 117 10.16 -4.50 -9.41
N PHE A 118 11.10 -4.80 -8.51
CA PHE A 118 10.93 -4.73 -7.06
C PHE A 118 12.05 -3.93 -6.38
N LEU A 119 12.18 -2.65 -6.74
CA LEU A 119 12.99 -1.70 -5.97
C LEU A 119 12.40 -1.50 -4.57
N GLY A 120 12.79 -2.37 -3.62
CA GLY A 120 12.59 -2.17 -2.18
C GLY A 120 11.81 -3.26 -1.44
N ALA A 121 11.27 -4.27 -2.10
CA ALA A 121 10.69 -5.42 -1.41
C ALA A 121 11.81 -6.41 -1.05
N VAL A 122 12.20 -6.40 0.23
CA VAL A 122 13.00 -7.48 0.83
C VAL A 122 12.20 -8.77 0.69
N LEU A 123 12.40 -9.49 -0.42
CA LEU A 123 12.13 -10.91 -0.46
C LEU A 123 13.20 -11.54 0.43
N ASP A 124 12.81 -11.90 1.65
CA ASP A 124 13.60 -12.78 2.51
C ASP A 124 14.09 -13.93 1.63
N ASN A 125 15.39 -13.92 1.40
CA ASN A 125 16.11 -14.69 0.40
C ASN A 125 16.21 -16.16 0.86
N ARG A 126 15.07 -16.81 1.13
CA ARG A 126 14.95 -18.19 1.62
C ARG A 126 15.13 -19.24 0.52
N TRP A 127 15.84 -18.90 -0.56
CA TRP A 127 16.06 -19.80 -1.70
C TRP A 127 17.51 -19.76 -2.20
N ALA A 128 18.51 -19.64 -1.33
CA ALA A 128 19.87 -20.04 -1.68
C ALA A 128 20.77 -20.10 -0.46
N GLN A 129 20.86 -21.27 0.19
CA GLN A 129 22.10 -21.69 0.84
C GLN A 129 22.06 -23.20 1.09
N SER A 130 22.71 -23.95 0.20
CA SER A 130 23.36 -25.21 0.57
C SER A 130 24.75 -25.22 -0.07
N GLY A 131 25.78 -24.80 0.69
CA GLY A 131 27.17 -25.18 0.39
C GLY A 131 28.22 -24.07 0.34
N THR A 132 28.85 -23.85 1.50
CA THR A 132 30.18 -23.29 1.84
C THR A 132 30.86 -22.28 0.91
N ALA A 133 30.93 -21.03 1.39
CA ALA A 133 31.67 -19.92 0.79
C ALA A 133 33.19 -20.02 1.05
N GLY A 134 33.97 -19.71 0.02
CA GLY A 134 35.37 -19.34 0.12
C GLY A 134 35.71 -18.32 -0.96
N GLY A 135 35.80 -17.04 -0.58
CA GLY A 135 36.52 -16.01 -1.34
C GLY A 135 35.70 -14.87 -1.98
N SER A 136 36.06 -13.65 -1.55
CA SER A 136 35.92 -12.34 -2.21
C SER A 136 34.53 -11.69 -2.30
N ALA A 137 34.31 -10.71 -1.42
CA ALA A 137 33.25 -9.73 -1.51
C ALA A 137 33.50 -8.75 -2.69
N ASP A 138 32.84 -9.00 -3.82
CA ASP A 138 32.65 -8.02 -4.89
C ASP A 138 31.16 -7.65 -4.92
N PRO A 139 30.77 -6.38 -4.68
CA PRO A 139 29.39 -5.95 -4.50
C PRO A 139 28.64 -5.71 -5.82
N THR A 140 29.17 -6.14 -6.97
CA THR A 140 28.44 -6.05 -8.24
C THR A 140 27.46 -7.22 -8.34
N TYR A 141 26.27 -7.07 -7.71
CA TYR A 141 25.18 -8.04 -7.68
C TYR A 141 24.74 -8.49 -9.08
N ARG A 142 25.45 -9.46 -9.64
CA ARG A 142 24.92 -10.36 -10.64
C ARG A 142 24.48 -11.60 -9.89
N SER A 143 23.21 -11.97 -10.04
CA SER A 143 22.66 -13.26 -9.63
C SER A 143 23.39 -14.37 -10.40
N ARG A 144 24.62 -14.70 -9.99
CA ARG A 144 25.38 -15.80 -10.53
C ARG A 144 24.90 -17.04 -9.79
N LEU A 145 24.31 -17.98 -10.52
CA LEU A 145 24.13 -19.33 -10.00
C LEU A 145 25.53 -19.93 -9.86
N GLN A 146 26.08 -19.89 -8.65
CA GLN A 146 27.37 -20.49 -8.35
C GLN A 146 27.16 -21.99 -8.18
N ILE A 147 27.61 -22.77 -9.17
CA ILE A 147 27.57 -24.24 -9.10
C ILE A 147 28.97 -24.72 -8.78
N THR A 148 29.19 -25.05 -7.50
CA THR A 148 30.46 -25.61 -7.04
C THR A 148 30.45 -27.12 -7.28
N THR A 149 31.23 -27.59 -8.24
CA THR A 149 31.50 -29.02 -8.43
C THR A 149 32.93 -29.32 -7.97
N LYS A 150 33.18 -30.53 -7.47
CA LYS A 150 34.55 -31.00 -7.22
C LYS A 150 35.24 -31.11 -8.58
N TRP A 151 36.40 -30.48 -8.74
CA TRP A 151 37.17 -30.55 -9.98
C TRP A 151 37.67 -31.99 -10.17
N GLU A 152 37.26 -32.61 -11.27
CA GLU A 152 37.77 -33.90 -11.73
C GLU A 152 38.55 -33.68 -13.04
N PRO A 153 39.86 -34.00 -13.10
CA PRO A 153 40.74 -33.68 -14.24
C PRO A 153 40.28 -34.24 -15.60
N ASP A 154 39.36 -35.21 -15.60
CA ASP A 154 38.95 -35.99 -16.78
C ASP A 154 37.43 -35.96 -17.04
N ALA A 155 36.70 -35.01 -16.44
CA ALA A 155 35.25 -34.90 -16.58
C ALA A 155 34.85 -33.78 -17.57
N VAL A 156 33.83 -34.05 -18.38
CA VAL A 156 33.13 -33.00 -19.15
C VAL A 156 31.90 -32.57 -18.35
N TYR A 157 31.79 -31.26 -18.13
CA TYR A 157 30.63 -30.64 -17.50
C TYR A 157 29.72 -30.08 -18.60
N ARG A 158 28.50 -30.61 -18.68
CA ARG A 158 27.47 -30.10 -19.61
C ARG A 158 26.39 -29.35 -18.84
N ILE A 159 26.00 -28.19 -19.35
CA ILE A 159 24.82 -27.46 -18.88
C ILE A 159 23.64 -27.90 -19.75
N ASN A 160 22.70 -28.65 -19.17
CA ASN A 160 21.51 -29.14 -19.88
C ASN A 160 20.25 -28.50 -19.29
N TRP A 161 19.29 -28.21 -20.17
CA TRP A 161 17.96 -27.73 -19.80
C TRP A 161 16.91 -28.79 -20.12
N ASN A 162 16.48 -29.55 -19.10
CA ASN A 162 15.44 -30.59 -19.23
C ASN A 162 14.21 -30.24 -18.37
N GLY A 163 13.76 -28.99 -18.42
CA GLY A 163 12.69 -28.46 -17.54
C GLY A 163 13.15 -28.23 -16.08
N LYS A 164 14.38 -28.62 -15.74
CA LYS A 164 15.14 -28.21 -14.55
C LYS A 164 16.59 -27.99 -14.96
N LEU A 165 17.22 -26.91 -14.48
CA LEU A 165 18.65 -26.64 -14.69
C LEU A 165 19.48 -27.62 -13.85
N GLY A 166 20.36 -28.39 -14.50
CA GLY A 166 21.24 -29.34 -13.83
C GLY A 166 22.59 -29.45 -14.53
N ILE A 167 23.64 -29.73 -13.75
CA ILE A 167 24.95 -30.13 -14.25
C ILE A 167 25.06 -31.64 -14.14
N ARG A 168 25.43 -32.30 -15.24
CA ARG A 168 25.88 -33.70 -15.22
C ARG A 168 27.39 -33.74 -15.45
N THR A 169 28.06 -34.59 -14.67
CA THR A 169 29.46 -34.95 -14.84
C THR A 169 29.53 -36.26 -15.63
N GLU A 170 30.09 -36.22 -16.84
CA GLU A 170 30.41 -37.41 -17.60
C GLU A 170 31.93 -37.64 -17.52
N LYS A 171 32.35 -38.75 -16.92
CA LYS A 171 33.76 -39.16 -16.93
C LYS A 171 34.10 -39.64 -18.33
N LEU A 172 35.09 -39.01 -18.97
CA LEU A 172 35.49 -39.44 -20.31
C LEU A 172 36.20 -40.81 -20.24
N PRO A 173 35.94 -41.72 -21.20
CA PRO A 173 36.76 -42.91 -21.36
C PRO A 173 38.20 -42.49 -21.70
N LYS A 174 39.18 -43.05 -21.00
CA LYS A 174 40.60 -42.87 -21.32
C LYS A 174 41.00 -43.88 -22.38
N PHE A 175 41.54 -43.39 -23.49
CA PHE A 175 42.14 -44.22 -24.52
C PHE A 175 43.65 -44.11 -24.45
N TYR A 176 44.32 -45.25 -24.49
CA TYR A 176 45.78 -45.32 -24.47
C TYR A 176 46.29 -45.71 -25.87
N VAL A 177 47.40 -45.14 -26.30
CA VAL A 177 48.13 -45.60 -27.49
C VAL A 177 49.31 -46.41 -26.98
N LYS A 178 49.38 -47.70 -27.33
CA LYS A 178 50.50 -48.56 -26.97
C LYS A 178 51.51 -48.58 -28.13
N LEU A 179 52.79 -48.43 -27.80
CA LEU A 179 53.92 -48.58 -28.71
C LEU A 179 54.76 -49.75 -28.17
N GLY A 180 54.53 -50.99 -28.66
CA GLY A 180 55.22 -52.20 -28.16
C GLY A 180 54.41 -53.49 -28.34
N ASP A 181 54.96 -54.62 -27.89
CA ASP A 181 54.40 -55.98 -28.07
C ASP A 181 53.12 -56.23 -27.22
N GLU A 182 52.15 -56.98 -27.75
CA GLU A 182 50.78 -57.10 -27.18
C GLU A 182 50.75 -57.76 -25.80
N SER A 183 51.71 -58.63 -25.50
CA SER A 183 51.79 -59.47 -24.29
C SER A 183 51.85 -58.70 -22.97
N GLU A 184 52.23 -57.42 -22.98
CA GLU A 184 52.33 -56.56 -21.79
C GLU A 184 51.14 -55.59 -21.62
N ALA A 185 49.98 -55.84 -22.25
CA ALA A 185 48.84 -54.92 -22.16
C ALA A 185 48.15 -55.02 -20.78
N ASP A 186 47.99 -53.89 -20.09
CA ASP A 186 47.14 -53.80 -18.90
C ASP A 186 45.67 -54.00 -19.31
N GLU A 187 45.07 -55.09 -18.84
CA GLU A 187 43.69 -55.50 -19.14
C GLU A 187 42.62 -54.49 -18.71
N ASN A 188 42.96 -53.55 -17.82
CA ASN A 188 42.04 -52.52 -17.34
C ASN A 188 42.04 -51.24 -18.20
N LYS A 189 42.78 -51.22 -19.32
CA LYS A 189 42.89 -50.07 -20.22
C LYS A 189 42.29 -50.36 -21.59
N THR A 190 41.59 -49.38 -22.14
CA THR A 190 41.14 -49.41 -23.54
C THR A 190 42.20 -48.77 -24.41
N TYR A 191 42.70 -49.50 -25.41
CA TYR A 191 43.74 -49.01 -26.33
C TYR A 191 43.14 -48.66 -27.70
N ILE A 192 43.64 -47.60 -28.32
CA ILE A 192 43.40 -47.33 -29.75
C ILE A 192 44.49 -48.07 -30.53
N GLY A 193 44.09 -49.05 -31.35
CA GLY A 193 45.00 -49.74 -32.25
C GLY A 193 45.44 -48.82 -33.40
N LEU A 194 46.74 -48.76 -33.67
CA LEU A 194 47.28 -48.13 -34.87
C LEU A 194 47.45 -49.21 -35.94
N ARG A 195 46.73 -49.09 -37.06
CA ARG A 195 46.96 -49.94 -38.24
C ARG A 195 48.09 -49.30 -39.05
N GLN A 196 49.16 -50.05 -39.30
CA GLN A 196 50.16 -49.64 -40.28
C GLN A 196 49.65 -50.07 -41.64
N ASP A 197 49.33 -49.09 -42.49
CA ASP A 197 49.03 -49.31 -43.90
C ASP A 197 50.34 -49.36 -44.72
#